data_AF-A0A9W8HUC6-F1
#
_entry.id   AF-A0A9W8HUC6-F1
#
_cell.length_a   1.000
_cell.length_b   1.000
_cell.length_c   1.000
_cell.angle_alpha   90.00
_cell.angle_beta   90.00
_cell.angle_gamma   90.00
#
_symmetry.space_group_name_H-M   'P 1'
#
loop_
_entity.id
_entity.type
_entity.pdbx_description
1 polymer ?
#
loop_
_entity_poly.entity_id
_entity_poly.type
_entity_poly.pdbx_seq_one_letter_code
_entity_poly.pdbx_strand_id
1 'polypeptide(L)'
;MMAAGLLTIAHDSAGPKLDIITPAVRCNSDGHSEMPDVKSSQEFLKTMDAATEDTSIEIPEFPVGMLASDASGFAQLISAALDAEGPVEQAMLRAARHVATTRFSEASFCTDFYKKFSPVVRWLDIQRSDDE
;
A
#
# COMPACT_ATOMS: atom_id res chain seq x y z
N MET A 1 -3.63 -3.45 -23.61
CA MET A 1 -3.45 -2.12 -22.98
C MET A 1 -3.38 -2.37 -21.48
N MET A 2 -2.29 -1.98 -20.82
CA MET A 2 -1.95 -2.42 -19.46
C MET A 2 -2.86 -1.75 -18.41
N ALA A 3 -3.53 -2.55 -17.58
CA ALA A 3 -4.36 -2.12 -16.46
C ALA A 3 -3.55 -1.70 -15.20
N ALA A 4 -2.24 -1.43 -15.37
CA ALA A 4 -1.33 -1.10 -14.29
C ALA A 4 -1.23 0.43 -14.14
N GLY A 5 -2.21 1.04 -13.47
CA GLY A 5 -2.16 2.50 -13.24
C GLY A 5 -3.42 3.13 -12.66
N LEU A 6 -4.41 2.37 -12.21
CA LEU A 6 -5.65 2.92 -11.65
C LEU A 6 -5.66 2.73 -10.13
N LEU A 7 -6.19 3.72 -9.40
CA LEU A 7 -6.39 3.66 -7.96
C LEU A 7 -7.19 2.41 -7.58
N THR A 8 -6.67 1.67 -6.61
CA THR A 8 -7.27 0.42 -6.16
C THR A 8 -8.25 0.69 -5.04
N ILE A 9 -9.48 0.21 -5.23
CA ILE A 9 -10.55 0.28 -4.23
C ILE A 9 -10.93 -1.15 -3.88
N ALA A 10 -10.96 -1.46 -2.59
CA ALA A 10 -11.37 -2.75 -2.07
C ALA A 10 -12.65 -2.61 -1.25
N HIS A 11 -13.48 -3.65 -1.26
CA HIS A 11 -14.63 -3.80 -0.36
C HIS A 11 -14.25 -4.81 0.74
N ASP A 12 -14.44 -4.44 2.01
CA ASP A 12 -14.23 -5.32 3.16
C ASP A 12 -15.51 -6.14 3.40
N SER A 13 -15.56 -7.32 2.77
CA SER A 13 -16.79 -8.11 2.66
C SER A 13 -17.03 -9.07 3.82
N ALA A 14 -16.22 -9.06 4.88
CA ALA A 14 -16.34 -9.89 6.10
C ALA A 14 -16.72 -11.38 5.89
N GLY A 15 -16.54 -11.96 4.70
CA GLY A 15 -17.10 -13.26 4.31
C GLY A 15 -16.31 -13.97 3.20
N PRO A 16 -16.44 -15.31 3.06
CA PRO A 16 -15.55 -16.09 2.21
C PRO A 16 -16.07 -16.15 0.77
N LYS A 17 -15.72 -15.16 -0.06
CA LYS A 17 -15.57 -15.30 -1.53
C LYS A 17 -15.32 -13.93 -2.18
N LEU A 18 -14.04 -13.68 -2.46
CA LEU A 18 -13.57 -12.68 -3.43
C LEU A 18 -13.88 -11.23 -3.04
N ASP A 19 -12.96 -10.59 -2.32
CA ASP A 19 -12.94 -9.14 -2.23
C ASP A 19 -12.84 -8.56 -3.65
N ILE A 20 -13.80 -7.71 -4.00
CA ILE A 20 -13.83 -7.06 -5.31
C ILE A 20 -12.80 -5.95 -5.28
N ILE A 21 -11.68 -6.18 -5.97
CA ILE A 21 -10.65 -5.17 -6.24
C ILE A 21 -10.90 -4.64 -7.63
N THR A 22 -11.42 -3.41 -7.74
CA THR A 22 -11.61 -2.76 -9.04
C THR A 22 -10.69 -1.57 -9.20
N PRO A 23 -10.08 -1.39 -10.38
CA PRO A 23 -9.58 -0.09 -10.77
C PRO A 23 -10.77 0.85 -10.96
N ALA A 24 -10.67 2.11 -10.52
CA ALA A 24 -11.75 3.08 -10.68
C ALA A 24 -12.11 3.28 -12.18
N VAL A 25 -13.39 3.19 -12.55
CA VAL A 25 -13.91 3.41 -13.92
C VAL A 25 -15.08 4.39 -13.88
N ARG A 26 -15.02 5.44 -14.74
CA ARG A 26 -15.90 6.63 -14.70
C ARG A 26 -17.40 6.35 -14.71
N CYS A 27 -18.13 6.91 -13.73
CA CYS A 27 -19.52 7.35 -13.82
C CYS A 27 -19.70 8.62 -12.96
N ASN A 28 -20.35 9.65 -13.50
CA ASN A 28 -20.45 10.99 -12.90
C ASN A 28 -21.36 11.01 -11.65
N SER A 29 -20.84 11.45 -10.48
CA SER A 29 -21.64 12.07 -9.41
C SER A 29 -20.76 12.60 -8.27
N ASP A 30 -21.17 13.72 -7.67
CA ASP A 30 -20.43 14.53 -6.69
C ASP A 30 -20.29 13.90 -5.28
N GLY A 31 -19.07 13.97 -4.71
CA GLY A 31 -18.83 14.26 -3.28
C GLY A 31 -18.17 13.21 -2.35
N HIS A 32 -17.08 13.65 -1.66
CA HIS A 32 -16.67 13.42 -0.25
C HIS A 32 -15.34 12.69 0.15
N SER A 33 -14.56 13.45 0.94
CA SER A 33 -13.84 13.26 2.24
C SER A 33 -12.84 12.14 2.60
N GLU A 34 -12.56 11.12 1.79
CA GLU A 34 -11.51 10.12 2.17
C GLU A 34 -10.19 10.24 1.38
N MET A 35 -10.12 11.17 0.43
CA MET A 35 -8.92 11.42 -0.34
C MET A 35 -7.95 12.35 0.42
N PRO A 36 -6.64 12.03 0.45
CA PRO A 36 -5.64 12.99 0.88
C PRO A 36 -5.69 14.25 0.02
N ASP A 37 -5.42 15.40 0.63
CA ASP A 37 -5.45 16.67 -0.09
C ASP A 37 -4.25 16.81 -1.04
N VAL A 38 -4.37 17.74 -1.98
CA VAL A 38 -3.34 17.99 -3.00
C VAL A 38 -2.01 18.40 -2.38
N LYS A 39 -2.04 19.20 -1.32
CA LYS A 39 -0.82 19.72 -0.68
C LYS A 39 -0.07 18.59 0.01
N SER A 40 -0.74 17.76 0.80
CA SER A 40 -0.13 16.58 1.42
C SER A 40 0.41 15.61 0.37
N SER A 41 -0.31 15.45 -0.74
CA SER A 41 0.11 14.58 -1.84
C SER A 41 1.36 15.11 -2.56
N GLN A 42 1.45 16.42 -2.78
CA GLN A 42 2.64 17.05 -3.35
C GLN A 42 3.85 17.00 -2.42
N GLU A 43 3.64 17.17 -1.10
CA GLU A 43 4.71 17.03 -0.11
C GLU A 43 5.24 15.60 -0.09
N PHE A 44 4.37 14.59 -0.09
CA PHE A 44 4.76 13.19 -0.19
C PHE A 44 5.56 12.88 -1.46
N LEU A 45 5.09 13.37 -2.63
CA LEU A 45 5.80 13.17 -3.89
C LEU A 45 7.21 13.75 -3.87
N LYS A 46 7.39 14.94 -3.30
CA LYS A 46 8.72 15.56 -3.14
C LYS A 46 9.62 14.70 -2.26
N THR A 47 9.11 14.15 -1.16
CA THR A 47 9.88 13.24 -0.31
C THR A 47 10.24 11.95 -1.05
N MET A 48 9.34 11.37 -1.84
CA MET A 48 9.63 10.19 -2.67
C MET A 48 10.72 10.46 -3.72
N ASP A 49 10.66 11.62 -4.39
CA ASP A 49 11.67 12.02 -5.37
C ASP A 49 13.04 12.19 -4.69
N ALA A 50 13.07 12.88 -3.54
CA ALA A 50 14.30 13.03 -2.75
C ALA A 50 14.85 11.68 -2.27
N ALA A 51 14.00 10.76 -1.81
CA ALA A 51 14.41 9.43 -1.37
C ALA A 51 14.93 8.53 -2.52
N THR A 52 14.62 8.87 -3.77
CA THR A 52 15.22 8.21 -4.95
C THR A 52 16.69 8.62 -5.14
N GLU A 53 17.04 9.84 -4.74
CA GLU A 53 18.41 10.37 -4.79
C GLU A 53 19.21 10.03 -3.52
N ASP A 54 18.55 10.01 -2.36
CA ASP A 54 19.15 9.71 -1.07
C ASP A 54 18.37 8.62 -0.31
N THR A 55 18.92 7.41 -0.31
CA THR A 55 18.34 6.24 0.35
C THR A 55 18.29 6.33 1.88
N SER A 56 18.89 7.35 2.50
CA SER A 56 18.81 7.58 3.95
C SER A 56 17.52 8.31 4.37
N ILE A 57 16.78 8.87 3.41
CA ILE A 57 15.52 9.55 3.67
C ILE A 57 14.42 8.53 3.96
N GLU A 58 13.84 8.61 5.15
CA GLU A 58 12.67 7.83 5.51
C GLU A 58 11.43 8.34 4.75
N ILE A 59 10.77 7.43 4.04
CA ILE A 59 9.54 7.72 3.31
C ILE A 59 8.37 7.61 4.31
N PRO A 60 7.61 8.70 4.53
CA PRO A 60 6.48 8.67 5.46
C PRO A 60 5.39 7.72 4.96
N GLU A 61 4.60 7.17 5.88
CA GLU A 61 3.43 6.38 5.51
C GLU A 61 2.40 7.27 4.78
N PHE A 62 1.85 6.76 3.69
CA PHE A 62 0.86 7.45 2.87
C PHE A 62 -0.20 6.47 2.38
N PRO A 63 -1.48 6.88 2.24
CA PRO A 63 -2.53 6.00 1.75
C PRO A 63 -2.19 5.35 0.41
N VAL A 64 -2.38 4.03 0.33
CA VAL A 64 -2.08 3.22 -0.89
C VAL A 64 -3.33 2.83 -1.69
N GLY A 65 -4.51 3.15 -1.16
CA GLY A 65 -5.82 2.79 -1.71
C GLY A 65 -6.91 3.22 -0.73
N MET A 66 -8.15 2.88 -1.04
CA MET A 66 -9.31 3.15 -0.19
C MET A 66 -10.11 1.85 0.06
N LEU A 67 -10.71 1.73 1.24
CA LEU A 67 -11.41 0.51 1.68
C LEU A 67 -12.85 0.86 2.08
N ALA A 68 -13.83 0.31 1.37
CA ALA A 68 -15.24 0.47 1.72
C ALA A 68 -15.75 -0.69 2.58
N SER A 69 -16.56 -0.38 3.59
CA SER A 69 -17.20 -1.37 4.46
C SER A 69 -18.50 -1.95 3.88
N ASP A 70 -19.14 -1.21 2.96
CA ASP A 70 -20.40 -1.61 2.33
C ASP A 70 -20.45 -1.19 0.85
N ALA A 71 -21.45 -1.67 0.12
CA ALA A 71 -21.61 -1.41 -1.30
C ALA A 71 -21.86 0.07 -1.63
N SER A 72 -22.50 0.82 -0.72
CA SER A 72 -22.75 2.25 -0.90
C SER A 72 -21.46 3.05 -0.74
N GLY A 73 -20.66 2.75 0.28
CA GLY A 73 -19.32 3.30 0.45
C GLY A 73 -18.41 2.93 -0.73
N PHE A 74 -18.51 1.71 -1.25
CA PHE A 74 -17.72 1.29 -2.40
C PHE A 74 -18.03 2.13 -3.65
N ALA A 75 -19.32 2.40 -3.93
CA ALA A 75 -19.71 3.28 -5.02
C ALA A 75 -19.22 4.73 -4.82
N GLN A 76 -19.25 5.25 -3.60
CA GLN A 76 -18.75 6.59 -3.27
C GLN A 76 -17.23 6.70 -3.46
N LEU A 77 -16.47 5.69 -3.03
CA LEU A 77 -15.03 5.66 -3.21
C LEU A 77 -14.62 5.57 -4.69
N ILE A 78 -15.43 4.88 -5.52
CA ILE A 78 -15.23 4.89 -6.96
C ILE A 78 -15.36 6.32 -7.49
N SER A 79 -16.43 7.04 -7.17
CA SER A 79 -16.60 8.44 -7.57
C SER A 79 -15.43 9.32 -7.09
N ALA A 80 -15.04 9.21 -5.82
CA ALA A 80 -13.93 9.98 -5.25
C ALA A 80 -12.59 9.70 -5.94
N ALA A 81 -12.27 8.45 -6.27
CA ALA A 81 -11.06 8.10 -7.00
C ALA A 81 -11.03 8.68 -8.42
N LEU A 82 -12.20 8.86 -9.04
CA LEU A 82 -12.32 9.39 -10.39
C LEU A 82 -12.22 10.91 -10.45
N ASP A 83 -12.63 11.57 -9.38
CA ASP A 83 -12.51 13.02 -9.19
C ASP A 83 -11.17 13.43 -8.55
N ALA A 84 -10.31 12.44 -8.24
CA ALA A 84 -9.00 12.65 -7.66
C ALA A 84 -8.14 13.56 -8.55
N GLU A 85 -7.53 14.57 -7.94
CA GLU A 85 -6.56 15.41 -8.64
C GLU A 85 -5.29 14.62 -8.94
N GLY A 86 -4.64 14.93 -10.07
CA GLY A 86 -3.46 14.19 -10.54
C GLY A 86 -2.34 13.99 -9.51
N PRO A 87 -1.99 14.99 -8.67
CA PRO A 87 -1.01 14.80 -7.60
C PRO A 87 -1.44 13.76 -6.56
N VAL A 88 -2.73 13.68 -6.24
CA VAL A 88 -3.31 12.74 -5.28
C VAL A 88 -3.22 11.32 -5.82
N GLU A 89 -3.68 11.12 -7.07
CA GLU A 89 -3.58 9.85 -7.78
C GLU A 89 -2.13 9.36 -7.84
N GLN A 90 -1.21 10.23 -8.27
CA GLN A 90 0.20 9.91 -8.41
C GLN A 90 0.85 9.56 -7.06
N ALA A 91 0.51 10.30 -5.99
CA ALA A 91 1.03 10.04 -4.66
C ALA A 91 0.62 8.66 -4.16
N MET A 92 -0.68 8.32 -4.25
CA MET A 92 -1.19 7.02 -3.81
C MET A 92 -0.62 5.86 -4.63
N LEU A 93 -0.49 6.02 -5.97
CA LEU A 93 0.12 5.00 -6.82
C LEU A 93 1.60 4.76 -6.46
N ARG A 94 2.35 5.82 -6.17
CA ARG A 94 3.75 5.70 -5.75
C ARG A 94 3.87 5.10 -4.36
N ALA A 95 3.01 5.49 -3.41
CA ALA A 95 2.94 4.88 -2.10
C ALA A 95 2.63 3.38 -2.18
N ALA A 96 1.64 2.99 -3.00
CA ALA A 96 1.28 1.59 -3.21
C ALA A 96 2.45 0.77 -3.76
N ARG A 97 3.15 1.30 -4.77
CA ARG A 97 4.36 0.66 -5.31
C ARG A 97 5.46 0.55 -4.27
N HIS A 98 5.72 1.61 -3.50
CA HIS A 98 6.74 1.61 -2.46
C HIS A 98 6.42 0.59 -1.36
N VAL A 99 5.18 0.50 -0.89
CA VAL A 99 4.76 -0.48 0.11
C VAL A 99 4.85 -1.91 -0.45
N ALA A 100 4.46 -2.12 -1.71
CA ALA A 100 4.59 -3.42 -2.38
C ALA A 100 6.05 -3.89 -2.44
N THR A 101 6.99 -3.01 -2.78
CA THR A 101 8.41 -3.36 -2.88
C THR A 101 9.08 -3.53 -1.51
N THR A 102 8.70 -2.72 -0.52
CA THR A 102 9.37 -2.72 0.79
C THR A 102 8.77 -3.67 1.81
N ARG A 103 7.50 -4.05 1.69
CA ARG A 103 6.83 -4.95 2.65
C ARG A 103 6.46 -6.31 2.07
N PHE A 104 6.17 -6.38 0.77
CA PHE A 104 5.66 -7.58 0.12
C PHE A 104 6.62 -8.19 -0.91
N SER A 105 7.88 -7.75 -0.95
CA SER A 105 8.90 -8.38 -1.78
C SER A 105 9.46 -9.64 -1.11
N GLU A 106 9.99 -10.56 -1.92
CA GLU A 106 10.72 -11.73 -1.44
C GLU A 106 11.90 -11.33 -0.53
N ALA A 107 12.59 -10.23 -0.86
CA ALA A 107 13.69 -9.72 -0.05
C ALA A 107 13.23 -9.28 1.35
N SER A 108 12.10 -8.58 1.43
CA SER A 108 11.50 -8.17 2.71
C SER A 108 11.02 -9.39 3.51
N PHE A 109 10.34 -10.33 2.85
CA PHE A 109 9.91 -11.57 3.48
C PHE A 109 11.10 -12.35 4.05
N CYS A 110 12.13 -12.60 3.25
CA CYS A 110 13.33 -13.30 3.69
C CYS A 110 13.99 -12.58 4.87
N THR A 111 14.15 -11.26 4.79
CA THR A 111 14.77 -10.46 5.87
C THR A 111 13.99 -10.60 7.18
N ASP A 112 12.67 -10.44 7.14
CA ASP A 112 11.83 -10.52 8.34
C ASP A 112 11.71 -11.95 8.86
N PHE A 113 11.66 -12.93 7.97
CA PHE A 113 11.69 -14.34 8.30
C PHE A 113 13.00 -14.67 9.04
N TYR A 114 14.16 -14.33 8.47
CA TYR A 114 15.46 -14.57 9.10
C TYR A 114 15.61 -13.82 10.43
N LYS A 115 15.15 -12.57 10.54
CA LYS A 115 15.15 -11.83 11.81
C LYS A 115 14.37 -12.57 12.89
N LYS A 116 13.20 -13.10 12.56
CA LYS A 116 12.35 -13.85 13.51
C LYS A 116 12.87 -15.25 13.81
N PHE A 117 13.49 -15.93 12.83
CA PHE A 117 13.96 -17.31 12.98
C PHE A 117 15.39 -17.43 13.52
N SER A 118 16.21 -16.38 13.38
CA SER A 118 17.60 -16.35 13.86
C SER A 118 17.76 -16.72 15.35
N PRO A 119 16.89 -16.24 16.27
CA PRO A 119 16.92 -16.69 17.68
C PRO A 119 16.69 -18.19 17.85
N VAL A 120 15.81 -18.79 17.03
CA VAL A 120 15.49 -20.22 17.10
C VAL A 120 16.65 -21.06 16.59
N VAL A 121 17.27 -20.65 15.47
CA VAL A 121 18.46 -21.32 14.93
C VAL A 121 19.61 -21.26 15.94
N ARG A 122 19.86 -20.08 16.54
CA ARG A 122 20.87 -19.93 17.59
C ARG A 122 20.59 -20.80 18.81
N TRP A 123 19.33 -20.93 19.22
CA TRP A 123 18.96 -21.81 20.32
C TRP A 123 19.24 -23.28 20.03
N LEU A 124 18.91 -23.75 18.81
CA LEU A 124 19.21 -25.13 18.38
C LEU A 124 20.72 -25.41 18.33
N ASP A 125 21.52 -24.46 17.85
CA ASP A 125 22.98 -24.59 17.81
C ASP A 125 23.59 -24.69 19.22
N ILE A 126 23.06 -23.92 20.19
CA ILE A 126 23.47 -24.01 21.60
C ILE A 126 23.15 -25.40 22.17
N GLN A 127 21.91 -25.88 21.98
CA GLN A 127 21.50 -27.21 22.47
C GLN A 127 22.37 -28.34 21.90
N ARG A 128 22.74 -28.27 20.62
CA ARG A 128 23.60 -29.28 19.99
C ARG A 128 25.04 -29.25 20.53
N SER A 129 25.49 -28.11 21.02
CA SER A 129 26.85 -27.93 21.57
C SER A 129 26.95 -28.39 23.02
N ASP A 130 25.84 -28.43 23.75
CA ASP A 130 25.75 -28.93 25.12
C ASP A 130 25.67 -30.48 25.19
N ASP A 131 25.36 -31.13 24.06
CA ASP A 131 25.25 -32.60 23.92
C ASP A 131 26.56 -33.29 23.44
N GLU A 132 27.64 -32.53 23.15
CA GLU A 132 28.99 -33.03 22.81
C GLU A 132 29.96 -32.96 24.00
#